data_AF-A0A7I9XVX6-F1
#
_entry.id   AF-A0A7I9XVX6-F1
#
_cell.length_a   1.000
_cell.length_b   1.000
_cell.length_c   1.000
_cell.angle_alpha   90.00
_cell.angle_beta   90.00
_cell.angle_gamma   90.00
#
_symmetry.space_group_name_H-M   'P 1'
#
loop_
_entity.id
_entity.type
_entity.pdbx_description
1 polymer ?
#
loop_
_entity_poly.entity_id
_entity_poly.type
_entity_poly.pdbx_seq_one_letter_code
_entity_poly.pdbx_strand_id
1 'polypeptide(L)'
;MMSTELTAKKRAALNRLKTVRGHLDGIIRMVESDAYCVEVMKQISAVQSSLERANRVMLHNHLETCFSSAVLNGDGQAAIEELIDAVKFTPALTGPQAQLNGTAVGESH
;
A
#
# COMPACT_ATOMS: atom_id res chain seq x y z
N MET A 1 8.65 -16.25 -24.51
CA MET A 1 7.85 -16.84 -23.42
C MET A 1 8.57 -16.56 -22.11
N MET A 2 8.18 -15.52 -21.37
CA MET A 2 8.67 -15.34 -20.00
C MET A 2 7.93 -16.33 -19.11
N SER A 3 8.69 -17.21 -18.49
CA SER A 3 8.23 -18.34 -17.69
C SER A 3 7.16 -17.94 -16.68
N THR A 4 6.13 -18.78 -16.61
CA THR A 4 5.00 -18.81 -15.69
C THR A 4 5.41 -19.09 -14.24
N GLU A 5 6.49 -18.47 -13.75
CA GLU A 5 6.90 -18.60 -12.36
C GLU A 5 6.74 -17.27 -11.60
N LEU A 6 5.85 -17.28 -10.63
CA LEU A 6 5.63 -16.14 -9.75
C LEU A 6 6.85 -15.99 -8.83
N THR A 7 7.49 -14.82 -8.83
CA THR A 7 8.55 -14.51 -7.87
C THR A 7 8.04 -14.67 -6.43
N ALA A 8 8.96 -14.90 -5.49
CA ALA A 8 8.60 -15.01 -4.07
C ALA A 8 7.81 -13.78 -3.58
N LYS A 9 8.19 -12.58 -4.03
CA LYS A 9 7.51 -11.31 -3.71
C LYS A 9 6.12 -11.23 -4.33
N LYS A 10 5.95 -11.56 -5.62
CA LYS A 10 4.61 -11.61 -6.24
C LYS A 10 3.70 -12.64 -5.56
N ARG A 11 4.22 -13.79 -5.15
CA ARG A 11 3.47 -14.80 -4.37
C ARG A 11 3.05 -14.26 -2.99
N ALA A 12 3.95 -13.56 -2.29
CA ALA A 12 3.63 -12.93 -1.02
C ALA A 12 2.57 -11.83 -1.15
N ALA A 13 2.66 -10.99 -2.19
CA ALA A 13 1.64 -9.99 -2.50
C ALA A 13 0.29 -10.64 -2.82
N LEU A 14 0.26 -11.69 -3.66
CA LEU A 14 -0.95 -12.44 -3.98
C LEU A 14 -1.63 -13.01 -2.74
N ASN A 15 -0.86 -13.65 -1.84
CA ASN A 15 -1.41 -14.20 -0.61
C ASN A 15 -2.02 -13.10 0.27
N ARG A 16 -1.35 -11.95 0.39
CA ARG A 16 -1.88 -10.81 1.14
C ARG A 16 -3.17 -10.25 0.50
N LEU A 17 -3.24 -10.15 -0.82
CA LEU A 17 -4.45 -9.72 -1.53
C LEU A 17 -5.63 -10.69 -1.30
N LYS A 18 -5.37 -12.00 -1.28
CA LYS A 18 -6.39 -13.01 -0.93
C LYS A 18 -6.89 -12.83 0.51
N THR A 19 -6.00 -12.56 1.46
CA THR A 19 -6.38 -12.24 2.85
C THR A 19 -7.20 -10.96 2.93
N VAL A 20 -6.80 -9.90 2.21
CA VAL A 20 -7.54 -8.64 2.16
C VAL A 20 -8.94 -8.83 1.63
N ARG A 21 -9.13 -9.65 0.59
CA ARG A 21 -10.48 -9.98 0.09
C ARG A 21 -11.37 -10.55 1.20
N GLY A 22 -10.88 -11.55 1.94
CA GLY A 22 -11.65 -12.12 3.06
C GLY A 22 -11.94 -11.13 4.19
N HIS A 23 -11.01 -10.19 4.44
CA HIS A 23 -11.25 -9.10 5.40
C HIS A 23 -12.33 -8.14 4.89
N LEU A 24 -12.28 -7.78 3.61
CA LEU A 24 -13.30 -6.93 2.98
C LEU A 24 -14.69 -7.57 3.00
N ASP A 25 -14.78 -8.88 2.75
CA ASP A 25 -16.03 -9.64 2.89
C ASP A 25 -16.57 -9.54 4.34
N GLY A 26 -15.69 -9.54 5.34
CA GLY A 26 -16.05 -9.31 6.74
C GLY A 26 -16.60 -7.90 7.00
N ILE A 27 -15.99 -6.87 6.41
CA ILE A 27 -16.46 -5.47 6.51
C ILE A 27 -17.84 -5.33 5.87
N ILE A 28 -18.07 -5.94 4.71
CA ILE A 28 -19.38 -5.93 4.04
C ILE A 28 -20.45 -6.49 4.98
N ARG A 29 -20.20 -7.64 5.62
CA ARG A 29 -21.13 -8.22 6.61
C ARG A 29 -21.38 -7.31 7.81
N MET A 30 -20.36 -6.59 8.27
CA MET A 30 -20.54 -5.60 9.35
C MET A 30 -21.52 -4.51 8.94
N VAL A 31 -21.40 -4.00 7.72
CA VAL A 31 -22.32 -2.97 7.19
C VAL A 31 -23.73 -3.54 7.00
N GLU A 32 -23.86 -4.74 6.44
CA GLU A 32 -25.16 -5.43 6.28
C GLU A 32 -25.86 -5.69 7.62
N SER A 33 -25.09 -5.82 8.70
CA SER A 33 -25.59 -6.05 10.06
C SER A 33 -25.78 -4.76 10.88
N ASP A 34 -25.73 -3.59 10.23
CA ASP A 34 -25.83 -2.27 10.88
C ASP A 34 -24.83 -2.08 12.05
N ALA A 35 -23.61 -2.60 11.89
CA ALA A 35 -22.57 -2.48 12.90
C ALA A 35 -22.15 -1.02 13.10
N TYR A 36 -21.71 -0.69 14.32
CA TYR A 36 -21.30 0.66 14.69
C TYR A 36 -20.24 1.24 13.74
N CYS A 37 -20.53 2.42 13.17
CA CYS A 37 -19.75 3.03 12.10
C CYS A 37 -18.25 3.15 12.42
N VAL A 38 -17.89 3.49 13.66
CA VAL A 38 -16.48 3.65 14.05
C VAL A 38 -15.72 2.32 13.98
N GLU A 39 -16.36 1.19 14.29
CA GLU A 39 -15.73 -0.12 14.18
C GLU A 39 -15.55 -0.52 12.71
N VAL A 40 -16.54 -0.25 11.85
CA VAL A 40 -16.43 -0.43 10.40
C VAL A 40 -15.25 0.39 9.84
N MET A 41 -15.14 1.66 10.24
CA MET A 41 -14.05 2.55 9.82
C MET A 41 -12.67 2.00 10.22
N LYS A 42 -12.52 1.49 11.46
CA LYS A 42 -11.27 0.86 11.91
C LYS A 42 -10.89 -0.35 11.04
N GLN A 43 -11.86 -1.19 10.68
CA GLN A 43 -11.60 -2.34 9.80
C GLN A 43 -11.21 -1.92 8.39
N ILE A 44 -11.84 -0.87 7.83
CA ILE A 44 -11.45 -0.30 6.55
C ILE A 44 -10.00 0.20 6.60
N SER A 45 -9.60 0.92 7.65
CA SER A 45 -8.21 1.36 7.83
C SER A 45 -7.21 0.21 7.94
N ALA A 46 -7.61 -0.91 8.57
CA ALA A 46 -6.79 -2.12 8.63
C ALA A 46 -6.59 -2.76 7.24
N VAL A 47 -7.64 -2.79 6.41
CA VAL A 47 -7.57 -3.23 5.00
C VAL A 47 -6.65 -2.34 4.19
N GLN A 48 -6.80 -1.02 4.28
CA GLN A 48 -5.94 -0.04 3.58
C GLN A 48 -4.45 -0.26 3.93
N SER A 49 -4.14 -0.45 5.21
CA SER A 49 -2.77 -0.75 5.67
C SER A 49 -2.21 -2.04 5.10
N SER A 50 -3.06 -3.05 4.89
CA SER A 50 -2.66 -4.33 4.28
C SER A 50 -2.45 -4.21 2.77
N LEU A 51 -3.28 -3.41 2.09
CA LEU A 51 -3.10 -3.09 0.68
C LEU A 51 -1.78 -2.33 0.44
N GLU A 52 -1.46 -1.35 1.30
CA GLU A 52 -0.20 -0.62 1.24
C GLU A 52 1.01 -1.57 1.39
N ARG A 53 0.95 -2.54 2.31
CA ARG A 53 1.99 -3.57 2.43
C ARG A 53 2.10 -4.45 1.19
N ALA A 54 0.98 -4.81 0.56
CA ALA A 54 1.02 -5.57 -0.69
C ALA A 54 1.64 -4.74 -1.84
N ASN A 55 1.29 -3.46 -1.92
CA ASN A 55 1.83 -2.54 -2.91
C ASN A 55 3.35 -2.37 -2.77
N ARG A 56 3.87 -2.20 -1.54
CA ARG A 56 5.31 -2.15 -1.27
C ARG A 56 6.06 -3.40 -1.71
N VAL A 57 5.47 -4.59 -1.50
CA VAL A 57 6.07 -5.85 -1.96
C VAL A 57 6.10 -5.93 -3.48
N MET A 58 5.05 -5.45 -4.16
CA MET A 58 5.00 -5.37 -5.61
C MET A 58 6.01 -4.38 -6.18
N LEU A 59 6.13 -3.20 -5.57
CA LEU A 59 7.13 -2.19 -5.91
C LEU A 59 8.54 -2.76 -5.78
N HIS A 60 8.85 -3.39 -4.63
CA HIS A 60 10.15 -4.01 -4.41
C HIS A 60 10.47 -5.07 -5.47
N ASN A 61 9.49 -5.92 -5.81
CA ASN A 61 9.67 -6.86 -6.91
C ASN A 61 9.97 -6.14 -8.24
N HIS A 62 9.22 -5.10 -8.56
CA HIS A 62 9.38 -4.37 -9.82
C HIS A 62 10.77 -3.74 -9.94
N LEU A 63 11.26 -3.14 -8.85
CA LEU A 63 12.60 -2.56 -8.77
C LEU A 63 13.69 -3.60 -9.03
N GLU A 64 13.60 -4.78 -8.40
CA GLU A 64 14.58 -5.87 -8.58
C GLU A 64 14.53 -6.55 -9.95
N THR A 65 13.37 -6.53 -10.64
CA THR A 65 13.19 -7.28 -11.89
C THR A 65 13.10 -6.37 -13.12
N CYS A 66 11.94 -5.77 -13.36
CA CYS A 66 11.64 -5.11 -14.62
C CYS A 66 12.40 -3.79 -14.73
N PHE A 67 12.41 -3.01 -13.65
CA PHE A 67 13.08 -1.73 -13.60
C PHE A 67 14.60 -1.87 -13.72
N SER A 68 15.22 -2.77 -12.95
CA SER A 68 16.65 -3.05 -13.05
C SER A 68 17.05 -3.47 -14.47
N SER A 69 16.23 -4.29 -15.14
CA SER A 69 16.47 -4.70 -16.52
C SER A 69 16.36 -3.52 -17.49
N ALA A 70 15.35 -2.66 -17.33
CA ALA A 70 15.17 -1.47 -18.16
C ALA A 70 16.35 -0.50 -18.05
N VAL A 71 16.87 -0.28 -16.84
CA VAL A 71 18.06 0.56 -16.61
C VAL A 71 19.28 0.00 -17.35
N LEU A 72 19.52 -1.32 -17.29
CA LEU A 72 20.64 -1.96 -17.98
C LEU A 72 20.51 -1.91 -19.50
N ASN A 73 19.29 -1.87 -20.02
CA ASN A 73 19.00 -1.82 -21.47
C ASN A 73 18.98 -0.40 -22.04
N GLY A 74 19.14 0.64 -21.21
CA GLY A 74 19.09 2.04 -21.64
C GLY A 74 17.69 2.67 -21.62
N ASP A 75 16.67 1.93 -21.16
CA ASP A 75 15.27 2.36 -21.08
C ASP A 75 14.89 2.94 -19.70
N GLY A 76 15.89 3.29 -18.88
CA GLY A 76 15.69 3.71 -17.49
C GLY A 76 14.77 4.93 -17.33
N GLN A 77 14.86 5.91 -18.24
CA GLN A 77 14.04 7.14 -18.15
C GLN A 77 12.54 6.85 -18.34
N ALA A 78 12.19 6.04 -19.34
CA ALA A 78 10.80 5.62 -19.58
C ALA A 78 10.26 4.79 -18.41
N ALA A 79 11.09 3.89 -17.85
CA ALA A 79 10.71 3.10 -16.69
C ALA A 79 10.49 3.95 -15.42
N ILE A 80 11.25 5.04 -15.24
CA ILE A 80 11.04 6.00 -14.14
C ILE A 80 9.69 6.70 -14.30
N GLU A 81 9.38 7.20 -15.50
CA GLU A 81 8.11 7.89 -15.78
C GLU A 81 6.90 6.97 -15.53
N GLU A 82 6.94 5.74 -16.05
CA GLU A 82 5.92 4.71 -15.78
C GLU A 82 5.75 4.46 -14.28
N LEU A 83 6.86 4.36 -13.54
CA LEU A 83 6.82 4.08 -12.11
C LEU A 83 6.25 5.24 -11.30
N ILE A 84 6.59 6.48 -11.64
CA ILE A 84 6.06 7.68 -11.00
C ILE A 84 4.54 7.78 -11.20
N ASP A 85 4.05 7.46 -12.38
CA ASP A 85 2.61 7.44 -12.66
C ASP A 85 1.86 6.34 -11.87
N ALA A 86 2.50 5.18 -11.70
CA ALA A 86 1.93 4.06 -10.96
C ALA A 86 1.92 4.28 -9.43
N VAL A 87 2.89 5.02 -8.89
CA VAL A 87 2.98 5.29 -7.46
C VAL A 87 2.10 6.47 -7.09
N LYS A 88 0.92 6.19 -6.51
CA LYS A 88 0.06 7.20 -5.89
C LYS A 88 0.69 7.66 -4.57
N PHE A 89 1.32 8.83 -4.56
CA PHE A 89 1.75 9.48 -3.31
C PHE A 89 0.51 9.98 -2.55
N THR A 90 0.13 9.27 -1.48
CA THR A 90 -0.95 9.73 -0.60
C THR A 90 -0.32 10.55 0.54
N PRO A 91 -0.71 11.82 0.76
CA PRO A 91 -0.13 12.67 1.81
C PRO A 91 -0.25 12.11 3.24
N ALA A 92 -1.12 11.12 3.48
CA ALA A 92 -1.22 10.45 4.78
C ALA A 92 0.09 9.76 5.23
N LEU A 93 1.03 9.49 4.31
CA LEU A 93 2.32 8.85 4.62
C LEU A 93 3.55 9.75 4.45
N THR A 94 3.37 11.00 3.99
CA THR A 94 4.46 11.97 3.78
C THR A 94 4.09 13.41 4.18
N GLY A 95 2.91 13.62 4.78
CA GLY A 95 2.42 14.92 5.19
C GLY A 95 3.06 15.41 6.51
N PRO A 96 3.14 16.74 6.71
CA PRO A 96 3.89 17.39 7.79
C PRO A 96 3.37 17.16 9.23
N GLN A 97 2.39 16.29 9.45
CA GLN A 97 1.81 16.03 10.77
C GLN A 97 2.31 14.74 11.46
N ALA A 98 3.40 14.14 10.97
CA ALA A 98 4.19 13.25 11.81
C ALA A 98 4.83 14.08 12.94
N GLN A 99 4.13 14.18 14.08
CA GLN A 99 4.53 15.00 15.22
C GLN A 99 5.96 14.68 15.69
N LEU A 100 6.85 15.64 15.54
CA LEU A 100 8.05 15.78 16.36
C LEU A 100 7.79 16.94 17.32
N ASN A 101 8.00 16.69 18.61
CA ASN A 101 7.80 17.56 19.78
C ASN A 101 6.38 17.67 20.32
N GLY A 102 6.10 16.80 21.30
CA GLY A 102 5.26 17.19 22.41
C GLY A 102 6.06 18.03 23.40
N THR A 103 5.70 19.30 23.57
CA THR A 103 5.74 20.01 24.85
C THR A 103 4.70 21.12 24.83
N ALA A 104 3.98 21.22 25.95
CA ALA A 104 2.97 22.20 26.36
C ALA A 104 3.28 23.65 25.91
N VAL A 105 2.29 24.53 25.75
CA VAL A 105 1.60 25.21 26.86
C VAL A 105 0.31 25.84 26.32
N GLY A 106 -0.79 25.66 27.07
CA GLY A 106 -1.98 26.49 26.93
C GLY A 106 -1.71 27.87 27.53
N GLU A 107 -1.96 28.91 26.76
CA GLU A 107 -2.00 30.28 27.26
C GLU A 107 -3.40 30.53 27.83
N SER A 108 -3.45 30.70 29.15
CA SER A 108 -4.48 31.46 29.83
C SER A 108 -3.81 32.70 30.45
N HIS A 109 -4.39 33.86 30.11
CA HIS A 109 -4.07 35.26 30.45
C HIS A 109 -3.07 35.99 29.57
#